data_AF-A0AAJ3UCI8-F1
#
_entry.id   AF-A0AAJ3UCI8-F1
#
_cell.length_a   1.000
_cell.length_b   1.000
_cell.length_c   1.000
_cell.angle_alpha   90.00
_cell.angle_beta   90.00
_cell.angle_gamma   90.00
#
_symmetry.space_group_name_H-M   'P 1'
#
loop_
_entity.id
_entity.type
_entity.pdbx_description
1 polymer ?
#
loop_
_entity_poly.entity_id
_entity_poly.type
_entity_poly.pdbx_seq_one_letter_code
_entity_poly.pdbx_strand_id
1 'polypeptide(L)'
;MAGETVITVVGNLTADPELRFTPNGAAVANFTVASTPRTFDRQTNEWKDGEALFLRCSVWREAAENVAESLTKGMRVIVQGRLRARSYDDRDGNRRTSWELDVDEVGPALRFATAKVTRAQRGGGGGGGFGGGQQGGGFGGAPAGGGFGGNSDGGFGGAQQGGGWGGQQQGGGQAAPQDPWSGGGGGGWDTPSSNEPPF
;
A
#
# COMPACT_ATOMS: atom_id res chain seq x y z
N MET A 1 -19.56 14.78 5.87
CA MET A 1 -19.26 14.02 7.10
C MET A 1 -19.06 15.03 8.22
N ALA A 2 -20.03 15.23 9.09
CA ALA A 2 -19.89 16.11 10.26
C ALA A 2 -20.62 15.46 11.43
N GLY A 3 -19.90 15.25 12.55
CA GLY A 3 -20.48 14.77 13.81
C GLY A 3 -20.25 13.30 14.18
N GLU A 4 -19.51 12.52 13.38
CA GLU A 4 -19.14 11.14 13.75
C GLU A 4 -17.84 11.13 14.56
N THR A 5 -17.81 10.34 15.65
CA THR A 5 -16.61 10.18 16.48
C THR A 5 -15.66 9.18 15.82
N VAL A 6 -14.63 9.68 15.15
CA VAL A 6 -13.57 8.85 14.56
C VAL A 6 -12.51 8.56 15.62
N ILE A 7 -12.14 7.30 15.77
CA ILE A 7 -11.06 6.87 16.67
C ILE A 7 -10.06 5.97 15.93
N THR A 8 -8.84 5.93 16.45
CA THR A 8 -7.81 4.98 16.02
C THR A 8 -7.46 4.08 17.19
N VAL A 9 -7.47 2.77 16.94
CA VAL A 9 -7.15 1.74 17.93
C VAL A 9 -5.99 0.91 17.43
N VAL A 10 -5.02 0.68 18.32
CA VAL A 10 -3.90 -0.23 18.06
C VAL A 10 -3.93 -1.35 19.08
N GLY A 11 -3.89 -2.59 18.61
CA GLY A 11 -4.01 -3.76 19.47
C GLY A 11 -3.76 -5.04 18.71
N ASN A 12 -4.11 -6.17 19.30
CA ASN A 12 -3.97 -7.48 18.67
C ASN A 12 -5.35 -8.10 18.42
N LEU A 13 -5.48 -8.87 17.34
CA LEU A 13 -6.71 -9.63 17.08
C LEU A 13 -6.89 -10.75 18.11
N THR A 14 -8.07 -10.85 18.72
CA THR A 14 -8.34 -11.92 19.71
C THR A 14 -8.61 -13.28 19.08
N ALA A 15 -9.06 -13.29 17.82
CA ALA A 15 -9.38 -14.44 17.00
C ALA A 15 -9.17 -14.09 15.51
N ASP A 16 -9.26 -15.09 14.64
CA ASP A 16 -9.25 -14.86 13.19
C ASP A 16 -10.49 -14.03 12.77
N PRO A 17 -10.38 -13.14 11.77
CA PRO A 17 -11.52 -12.38 11.28
C PRO A 17 -12.62 -13.29 10.70
N GLU A 18 -13.86 -13.11 11.16
CA GLU A 18 -15.01 -13.84 10.64
C GLU A 18 -15.59 -13.13 9.40
N LEU A 19 -15.30 -13.66 8.21
CA LEU A 19 -15.91 -13.21 6.96
C LEU A 19 -17.31 -13.81 6.78
N ARG A 20 -18.29 -12.96 6.50
CA ARG A 20 -19.66 -13.34 6.18
C ARG A 20 -20.16 -12.54 4.98
N PHE A 21 -21.21 -13.04 4.34
CA PHE A 21 -21.89 -12.34 3.25
C PHE A 21 -23.34 -12.05 3.65
N THR A 22 -23.77 -10.83 3.37
CA THR A 22 -25.19 -10.44 3.52
C THR A 22 -26.05 -11.12 2.44
N PRO A 23 -27.38 -11.18 2.61
CA PRO A 23 -28.28 -11.70 1.56
C PRO A 23 -28.14 -10.99 0.20
N ASN A 24 -27.72 -9.72 0.22
CA ASN A 24 -27.46 -8.94 -1.00
C ASN A 24 -26.05 -9.16 -1.58
N GLY A 25 -25.29 -10.13 -1.06
CA GLY A 25 -23.95 -10.49 -1.53
C GLY A 25 -22.81 -9.58 -1.02
N ALA A 26 -23.09 -8.56 -0.22
CA ALA A 26 -22.03 -7.71 0.33
C ALA A 26 -21.24 -8.43 1.44
N ALA A 27 -19.92 -8.44 1.33
CA ALA A 27 -19.00 -8.99 2.33
C ALA A 27 -18.93 -8.10 3.59
N VAL A 28 -18.83 -8.74 4.74
CA VAL A 28 -18.58 -8.12 6.04
C VAL A 28 -17.64 -9.01 6.86
N ALA A 29 -16.57 -8.44 7.40
CA ALA A 29 -15.66 -9.13 8.31
C ALA A 29 -15.79 -8.55 9.71
N ASN A 30 -15.95 -9.44 10.69
CA ASN A 30 -16.04 -9.09 12.11
C ASN A 30 -14.80 -9.58 12.84
N PHE A 31 -14.21 -8.73 13.67
CA PHE A 31 -13.07 -9.10 14.51
C PHE A 31 -13.05 -8.24 15.77
N THR A 32 -12.32 -8.68 16.80
CA THR A 32 -12.16 -7.94 18.04
C THR A 32 -10.70 -7.58 18.23
N VAL A 33 -10.44 -6.30 18.51
CA VAL A 33 -9.11 -5.78 18.82
C VAL A 33 -8.99 -5.65 20.33
N ALA A 34 -7.99 -6.33 20.90
CA ALA A 34 -7.56 -6.14 22.28
C ALA A 34 -6.44 -5.10 22.33
N SER A 35 -6.71 -3.95 22.92
CA SER A 35 -5.75 -2.87 23.15
C SER A 35 -5.34 -2.83 24.61
N THR A 36 -4.14 -3.32 24.90
CA THR A 36 -3.57 -3.33 26.25
C THR A 36 -2.56 -2.18 26.40
N PRO A 37 -2.84 -1.15 27.21
CA PRO A 37 -1.87 -0.12 27.52
C PRO A 37 -0.74 -0.73 28.36
N ARG A 38 0.50 -0.30 28.11
CA ARG A 38 1.64 -0.63 28.98
C ARG A 38 2.11 0.63 29.66
N THR A 39 2.27 0.58 30.97
CA THR A 39 2.79 1.69 31.78
C THR A 39 4.12 1.28 32.41
N PHE A 40 5.05 2.23 32.48
CA PHE A 40 6.35 2.00 33.10
C PHE A 40 6.26 2.30 34.60
N ASP A 41 6.48 1.28 35.43
CA ASP A 41 6.54 1.43 36.87
C ASP A 41 7.95 1.83 37.29
N ARG A 42 8.10 3.06 37.79
CA ARG A 42 9.38 3.62 38.22
C ARG A 42 9.91 3.00 39.53
N GLN A 43 9.06 2.36 40.34
CA GLN A 43 9.50 1.73 41.59
C GLN A 43 10.10 0.36 41.33
N THR A 44 9.49 -0.43 40.44
CA THR A 44 9.99 -1.77 40.09
C THR A 44 10.89 -1.76 38.85
N ASN A 45 11.01 -0.62 38.16
CA ASN A 45 11.80 -0.44 36.93
C ASN A 45 11.35 -1.40 35.80
N GLU A 46 10.06 -1.71 35.74
CA GLU A 46 9.47 -2.69 34.82
C GLU A 46 8.26 -2.14 34.07
N TRP A 47 8.01 -2.64 32.88
CA TRP A 47 6.79 -2.36 32.12
C TRP A 47 5.66 -3.29 32.56
N LYS A 48 4.58 -2.72 33.09
CA LYS A 48 3.39 -3.45 33.50
C LYS A 48 2.27 -3.25 32.48
N ASP A 49 1.51 -4.32 32.27
CA ASP A 49 0.33 -4.30 31.41
C ASP A 49 -0.87 -3.79 32.23
N GLY A 50 -1.62 -2.84 31.67
CA GLY A 50 -2.83 -2.30 32.26
C GLY A 50 -4.09 -3.08 31.84
N GLU A 51 -5.25 -2.52 32.16
CA GLU A 51 -6.54 -3.08 31.76
C GLU A 51 -6.71 -3.01 30.24
N ALA A 52 -7.06 -4.15 29.63
CA ALA A 52 -7.23 -4.25 28.19
C ALA A 52 -8.62 -3.77 27.76
N LEU A 53 -8.64 -2.88 26.76
CA LEU A 53 -9.86 -2.53 26.03
C LEU A 53 -10.12 -3.58 24.95
N PHE A 54 -11.32 -4.14 24.92
CA PHE A 54 -11.78 -5.02 23.84
C PHE A 54 -12.81 -4.28 23.00
N LEU A 55 -12.48 -4.05 21.73
CA LEU A 55 -13.36 -3.34 20.81
C LEU A 55 -13.73 -4.23 19.62
N ARG A 56 -15.04 -4.47 19.45
CA ARG A 56 -15.57 -5.18 18.29
C ARG A 56 -15.55 -4.25 17.08
N CYS A 57 -14.99 -4.74 16.00
CA CYS A 57 -14.80 -4.01 14.75
C CYS A 57 -15.57 -4.71 13.62
N SER A 58 -16.16 -3.92 12.72
CA SER A 58 -16.79 -4.42 11.51
C SER A 58 -16.29 -3.64 10.29
N VAL A 59 -15.87 -4.36 9.26
CA VAL A 59 -15.38 -3.80 7.99
C VAL A 59 -16.16 -4.43 6.84
N TRP A 60 -16.36 -3.70 5.75
CA TRP A 60 -17.28 -4.07 4.68
C TRP A 60 -16.60 -4.15 3.31
N ARG A 61 -17.25 -4.86 2.39
CA ARG A 61 -16.89 -4.97 0.96
C ARG A 61 -15.48 -5.53 0.76
N GLU A 62 -14.75 -5.06 -0.26
CA GLU A 62 -13.40 -5.51 -0.60
C GLU A 62 -12.44 -5.49 0.60
N ALA A 63 -12.54 -4.49 1.47
CA ALA A 63 -11.71 -4.43 2.69
C ALA A 63 -11.99 -5.60 3.65
N ALA A 64 -13.23 -6.13 3.70
CA ALA A 64 -13.56 -7.30 4.49
C ALA A 64 -12.88 -8.57 3.98
N GLU A 65 -12.89 -8.77 2.66
CA GLU A 65 -12.22 -9.90 2.02
C GLU A 65 -10.71 -9.82 2.24
N ASN A 66 -10.12 -8.64 2.00
CA ASN A 66 -8.69 -8.39 2.24
C ASN A 66 -8.29 -8.65 3.70
N VAL A 67 -9.12 -8.23 4.67
CA VAL A 67 -8.88 -8.45 6.10
C VAL A 67 -8.88 -9.94 6.44
N ALA A 68 -9.87 -10.69 5.94
CA ALA A 68 -9.97 -12.12 6.19
C ALA A 68 -8.83 -12.91 5.56
N GLU A 69 -8.30 -12.46 4.42
CA GLU A 69 -7.14 -13.07 3.77
C GLU A 69 -5.80 -12.69 4.43
N SER A 70 -5.69 -11.45 4.91
CA SER A 70 -4.40 -10.88 5.35
C SER A 70 -4.12 -11.03 6.85
N LEU A 71 -5.17 -11.07 7.68
CA LEU A 71 -5.02 -10.97 9.13
C LEU A 71 -5.46 -12.25 9.84
N THR A 72 -4.73 -12.64 10.87
CA THR A 72 -5.05 -13.79 11.72
C THR A 72 -4.98 -13.43 13.20
N LYS A 73 -5.47 -14.34 14.05
CA LYS A 73 -5.42 -14.25 15.51
C LYS A 73 -4.03 -13.86 16.00
N GLY A 74 -3.98 -12.91 16.93
CA GLY A 74 -2.76 -12.44 17.58
C GLY A 74 -1.97 -11.42 16.77
N MET A 75 -2.29 -11.21 15.48
CA MET A 75 -1.64 -10.16 14.69
C MET A 75 -1.92 -8.79 15.28
N ARG A 76 -0.88 -7.96 15.34
CA ARG A 76 -0.99 -6.57 15.75
C ARG A 76 -1.54 -5.75 14.58
N VAL A 77 -2.56 -4.95 14.85
CA VAL A 77 -3.26 -4.14 13.84
C VAL A 77 -3.38 -2.70 14.28
N ILE A 78 -3.47 -1.81 13.29
CA ILE A 78 -3.92 -0.42 13.44
C ILE A 78 -5.27 -0.35 12.74
N VAL A 79 -6.28 0.13 13.45
CA VAL A 79 -7.65 0.24 12.96
C VAL A 79 -8.12 1.68 13.16
N GLN A 80 -8.65 2.29 12.11
CA GLN A 80 -9.31 3.58 12.17
C GLN A 80 -10.76 3.42 11.73
N GLY A 81 -11.66 4.07 12.45
CA GLY A 81 -13.06 4.01 12.10
C GLY A 81 -13.93 4.86 13.00
N ARG A 82 -15.23 4.68 12.88
CA ARG A 82 -16.25 5.46 13.57
C ARG A 82 -16.81 4.67 14.74
N LEU A 83 -16.72 5.25 15.93
CA LEU A 83 -17.24 4.66 17.14
C LEU A 83 -18.77 4.74 17.16
N ARG A 84 -19.43 3.59 17.31
CA ARG A 84 -20.88 3.47 17.40
C ARG A 84 -21.28 2.85 18.73
N ALA A 85 -22.32 3.41 19.33
CA ALA A 85 -23.06 2.76 20.41
C ALA A 85 -24.22 1.97 19.80
N ARG A 86 -24.31 0.68 20.11
CA ARG A 86 -25.43 -0.17 19.74
C ARG A 86 -26.17 -0.60 21.00
N SER A 87 -27.45 -0.25 21.10
CA SER A 87 -28.32 -0.84 22.12
C SER A 87 -28.79 -2.23 21.69
N TYR A 88 -28.77 -3.18 22.61
CA TYR A 88 -29.34 -4.51 22.43
C TYR A 88 -29.99 -4.96 23.73
N ASP A 89 -31.05 -5.76 23.64
CA ASP A 89 -31.66 -6.38 24.82
C ASP A 89 -30.91 -7.68 25.13
N ASP A 90 -30.47 -7.84 26.37
CA ASP A 90 -29.93 -9.10 26.84
C ASP A 90 -31.03 -10.16 26.98
N ARG A 91 -30.63 -11.41 27.24
CA ARG A 91 -31.58 -12.54 27.33
C ARG A 91 -32.60 -12.36 28.46
N ASP A 92 -32.28 -11.51 29.43
CA ASP A 92 -33.11 -11.20 30.59
C ASP A 92 -34.00 -9.97 30.34
N GLY A 93 -33.99 -9.42 29.11
CA GLY A 93 -34.80 -8.28 28.68
C GLY A 93 -34.25 -6.91 29.10
N ASN A 94 -33.02 -6.82 29.60
CA ASN A 94 -32.42 -5.55 29.95
C ASN A 94 -31.72 -4.92 28.74
N ARG A 95 -31.99 -3.63 28.51
CA ARG A 95 -31.31 -2.85 27.49
C ARG A 95 -29.86 -2.60 27.87
N ARG A 96 -28.93 -3.21 27.14
CA ARG A 96 -27.47 -3.00 27.25
C ARG A 96 -26.98 -2.12 26.09
N THR A 97 -25.83 -1.50 26.29
CA THR A 97 -25.13 -0.75 25.23
C THR A 97 -23.79 -1.40 24.97
N SER A 98 -23.52 -1.75 23.72
CA SER A 98 -22.22 -2.19 23.22
C SER A 98 -21.55 -1.07 22.44
N TRP A 99 -20.24 -0.92 22.61
CA TRP A 99 -19.43 -0.04 21.77
C TRP A 99 -18.77 -0.85 20.66
N GLU A 100 -18.98 -0.42 19.42
CA GLU A 100 -18.48 -1.08 18.22
C GLU A 100 -17.79 -0.05 17.31
N LEU A 101 -16.87 -0.52 16.48
CA LEU A 101 -16.14 0.31 15.52
C LEU A 101 -16.54 -0.06 14.10
N ASP A 102 -17.14 0.89 13.38
CA ASP A 102 -17.31 0.80 11.93
C ASP A 102 -15.98 1.19 11.30
N VAL A 103 -15.26 0.22 10.76
CA VAL A 103 -13.89 0.40 10.28
C VAL A 103 -13.90 1.06 8.91
N ASP A 104 -13.14 2.14 8.80
CA ASP A 104 -12.87 2.81 7.53
C ASP A 104 -11.53 2.34 6.95
N GLU A 105 -10.50 2.16 7.79
CA GLU A 105 -9.17 1.71 7.40
C GLU A 105 -8.57 0.73 8.42
N VAL A 106 -7.85 -0.29 7.94
CA VAL A 106 -7.17 -1.28 8.78
C VAL A 106 -5.94 -1.84 8.11
N GLY A 107 -4.89 -2.06 8.89
CA GLY A 107 -3.67 -2.73 8.41
C GLY A 107 -2.85 -3.38 9.52
N PRO A 108 -1.95 -4.32 9.16
CA PRO A 108 -1.02 -4.90 10.11
C PRO A 108 -0.03 -3.85 10.62
N ALA A 109 0.18 -3.81 11.93
CA ALA A 109 1.14 -2.91 12.54
C ALA A 109 2.57 -3.45 12.37
N LEU A 110 3.43 -2.68 11.70
CA LEU A 110 4.81 -3.10 11.39
C LEU A 110 5.79 -2.91 12.56
N ARG A 111 5.31 -2.57 13.76
CA ARG A 111 6.16 -2.35 14.94
C ARG A 111 7.05 -3.56 15.27
N PHE A 112 6.51 -4.77 15.07
CA PHE A 112 7.18 -6.03 15.40
C PHE A 112 7.06 -7.08 14.29
N ALA A 113 6.73 -6.63 13.07
CA ALA A 113 6.47 -7.52 11.94
C ALA A 113 6.85 -6.84 10.62
N THR A 114 7.06 -7.64 9.59
CA THR A 114 7.16 -7.17 8.20
C THR A 114 5.91 -7.60 7.43
N ALA A 115 5.58 -6.90 6.35
CA ALA A 115 4.45 -7.26 5.49
C ALA A 115 4.85 -7.14 4.02
N LYS A 116 4.43 -8.09 3.21
CA LYS A 116 4.47 -7.98 1.74
C LYS A 116 3.10 -7.52 1.28
N VAL A 117 3.04 -6.39 0.60
CA VAL A 117 1.78 -5.81 0.13
C VAL A 117 1.57 -6.18 -1.34
N THR A 118 0.47 -6.88 -1.61
CA THR A 118 -0.01 -7.11 -2.98
C THR A 118 -1.16 -6.16 -3.23
N ARG A 119 -1.09 -5.36 -4.31
CA ARG A 119 -2.16 -4.44 -4.66
C ARG A 119 -3.30 -5.20 -5.33
N ALA A 120 -4.51 -5.09 -4.79
CA ALA A 120 -5.71 -5.57 -5.46
C ALA A 120 -5.86 -4.85 -6.81
N GLN A 121 -6.04 -5.62 -7.88
CA GLN A 121 -6.27 -5.06 -9.21
C GLN A 121 -7.69 -4.50 -9.23
N ARG A 122 -7.84 -3.18 -9.01
CA ARG A 122 -9.13 -2.52 -9.23
C ARG A 122 -9.53 -2.80 -10.67
N GLY A 123 -10.67 -3.47 -10.86
CA GLY A 123 -11.23 -3.75 -12.17
C GLY A 123 -11.56 -2.44 -12.89
N GLY A 124 -10.56 -1.85 -13.53
CA GLY A 124 -10.75 -0.81 -14.52
C GLY A 124 -11.40 -1.45 -15.72
N GLY A 125 -12.71 -1.24 -15.87
CA GLY A 125 -13.36 -1.36 -17.17
C GLY A 125 -12.65 -0.45 -18.15
N GLY A 126 -11.68 -1.00 -18.88
CA GLY A 126 -11.06 -0.39 -20.04
C GLY A 126 -12.05 -0.44 -21.21
N GLY A 127 -13.08 0.40 -21.15
CA GLY A 127 -14.01 0.66 -22.23
C GLY A 127 -14.30 2.16 -22.29
N GLY A 128 -13.83 2.82 -23.35
CA GLY A 128 -14.12 4.23 -23.60
C GLY A 128 -13.00 4.95 -24.34
N GLY A 129 -13.00 4.83 -25.67
CA GLY A 129 -12.13 5.61 -26.53
C GLY A 129 -12.46 7.10 -26.52
N PHE A 130 -11.44 7.94 -26.66
CA PHE A 130 -11.54 9.36 -26.98
C PHE A 130 -10.30 9.81 -27.76
N GLY A 131 -10.54 10.55 -28.86
CA GLY A 131 -9.57 11.22 -29.71
C GLY A 131 -9.57 10.66 -31.14
N GLY A 132 -10.52 10.97 -32.02
CA GLY A 132 -11.04 12.32 -32.28
C GLY A 132 -9.99 13.08 -33.10
N GLY A 133 -10.17 13.10 -34.42
CA GLY A 133 -9.15 13.48 -35.39
C GLY A 133 -8.73 14.95 -35.37
N GLN A 134 -7.56 15.21 -35.96
CA GLN A 134 -7.20 16.53 -36.46
C GLN A 134 -6.31 16.43 -37.70
N GLN A 135 -6.66 17.28 -38.67
CA GLN A 135 -6.14 17.43 -40.01
C GLN A 135 -4.72 17.99 -40.08
N GLY A 136 -4.05 17.71 -41.21
CA GLY A 136 -2.87 18.40 -41.75
C GLY A 136 -1.86 17.37 -42.26
N GLY A 137 -1.48 17.25 -43.53
CA GLY A 137 -1.46 18.18 -44.65
C GLY A 137 -0.03 18.18 -45.23
N GLY A 138 0.18 17.64 -46.44
CA GLY A 138 1.49 17.53 -47.13
C GLY A 138 2.31 16.32 -46.67
N PHE A 139 2.95 15.49 -47.50
CA PHE A 139 3.70 15.76 -48.73
C PHE A 139 3.61 14.55 -49.68
N GLY A 140 3.45 14.82 -50.98
CA GLY A 140 3.50 13.81 -52.02
C GLY A 140 4.93 13.48 -52.47
N GLY A 141 5.09 12.31 -53.11
CA GLY A 141 6.19 12.08 -54.05
C GLY A 141 6.82 10.67 -54.04
N ALA A 142 6.54 9.93 -55.13
CA ALA A 142 7.27 8.79 -55.71
C ALA A 142 7.07 7.35 -55.17
N PRO A 143 6.57 6.41 -56.00
CA PRO A 143 6.74 4.98 -55.84
C PRO A 143 7.90 4.46 -56.72
N ALA A 144 8.83 3.71 -56.15
CA ALA A 144 9.82 2.94 -56.91
C ALA A 144 10.21 1.68 -56.12
N GLY A 145 9.78 0.51 -56.58
CA GLY A 145 10.66 -0.61 -56.96
C GLY A 145 11.15 -1.40 -55.74
N GLY A 146 10.67 -2.60 -55.45
CA GLY A 146 10.78 -3.80 -56.29
C GLY A 146 11.76 -4.77 -55.58
N GLY A 147 11.38 -6.04 -55.41
CA GLY A 147 12.31 -7.04 -54.86
C GLY A 147 11.62 -8.21 -54.17
N PHE A 148 11.53 -9.33 -54.89
CA PHE A 148 10.93 -10.59 -54.50
C PHE A 148 11.90 -11.46 -53.71
N GLY A 149 11.35 -12.24 -52.76
CA GLY A 149 11.59 -13.68 -52.71
C GLY A 149 12.82 -14.21 -51.96
N GLY A 150 12.55 -15.08 -50.97
CA GLY A 150 13.02 -16.45 -51.09
C GLY A 150 14.09 -16.95 -50.11
N ASN A 151 13.67 -17.98 -49.37
CA ASN A 151 14.41 -19.20 -49.04
C ASN A 151 15.28 -19.27 -47.76
N SER A 152 14.75 -20.05 -46.82
CA SER A 152 15.28 -21.32 -46.31
C SER A 152 16.64 -21.41 -45.61
N ASP A 153 16.57 -22.04 -44.43
CA ASP A 153 17.43 -23.12 -43.93
C ASP A 153 18.91 -22.88 -43.56
N GLY A 154 19.29 -23.51 -42.45
CA GLY A 154 20.64 -23.56 -41.86
C GLY A 154 20.71 -22.76 -40.56
N GLY A 155 20.75 -23.33 -39.36
CA GLY A 155 21.48 -24.53 -38.95
C GLY A 155 22.85 -24.12 -38.38
N PHE A 156 23.25 -24.76 -37.27
CA PHE A 156 24.57 -24.71 -36.59
C PHE A 156 24.84 -23.42 -35.77
N GLY A 157 25.18 -23.43 -34.47
CA GLY A 157 25.85 -24.45 -33.65
C GLY A 157 27.35 -24.12 -33.53
N GLY A 158 27.81 -23.67 -32.35
CA GLY A 158 29.24 -23.45 -32.01
C GLY A 158 29.50 -22.02 -31.51
N ALA A 159 29.71 -21.76 -30.21
CA ALA A 159 30.81 -22.16 -29.34
C ALA A 159 32.18 -21.56 -29.73
N GLN A 160 32.65 -20.68 -28.84
CA GLN A 160 33.99 -20.67 -28.25
C GLN A 160 35.16 -19.98 -28.99
N GLN A 161 35.61 -18.90 -28.32
CA GLN A 161 36.99 -18.42 -28.13
C GLN A 161 37.80 -17.92 -29.34
N GLY A 162 38.17 -16.63 -29.24
CA GLY A 162 39.58 -16.29 -29.10
C GLY A 162 40.14 -15.25 -30.06
N GLY A 163 40.58 -14.11 -29.51
CA GLY A 163 41.87 -13.51 -29.89
C GLY A 163 41.87 -12.24 -30.75
N GLY A 164 41.94 -11.08 -30.08
CA GLY A 164 43.08 -10.16 -30.20
C GLY A 164 43.14 -9.14 -31.36
N TRP A 165 43.84 -8.04 -31.06
CA TRP A 165 44.25 -6.90 -31.92
C TRP A 165 43.12 -5.89 -32.19
N GLY A 166 43.13 -4.67 -31.66
CA GLY A 166 44.22 -3.72 -31.54
C GLY A 166 43.81 -2.49 -32.35
N GLY A 167 43.52 -1.35 -31.70
CA GLY A 167 43.12 -0.14 -32.42
C GLY A 167 42.66 0.99 -31.51
N GLN A 168 43.49 2.04 -31.46
CA GLN A 168 43.22 3.35 -30.88
C GLN A 168 41.86 3.94 -31.32
N GLN A 169 41.14 4.61 -30.42
CA GLN A 169 40.91 6.07 -30.45
C GLN A 169 39.68 6.48 -29.61
N GLN A 170 39.90 7.58 -28.88
CA GLN A 170 38.95 8.68 -28.64
C GLN A 170 37.67 8.41 -27.83
N GLY A 171 37.78 8.83 -26.55
CA GLY A 171 36.92 9.85 -25.93
C GLY A 171 35.45 9.92 -26.35
N GLY A 172 34.58 9.56 -25.42
CA GLY A 172 33.16 9.88 -25.46
C GLY A 172 32.48 9.40 -24.18
N GLY A 173 32.40 10.27 -23.17
CA GLY A 173 31.70 9.98 -21.92
C GLY A 173 30.22 9.70 -22.18
N GLN A 174 29.79 8.48 -21.87
CA GLN A 174 28.38 8.10 -21.92
C GLN A 174 27.69 8.62 -20.65
N ALA A 175 26.77 9.57 -20.84
CA ALA A 175 25.92 10.10 -19.79
C ALA A 175 25.03 8.99 -19.22
N ALA A 176 25.02 8.87 -17.89
CA ALA A 176 24.07 8.04 -17.15
C ALA A 176 22.63 8.52 -17.42
N PRO A 177 21.61 7.64 -17.31
CA PRO A 177 20.22 8.05 -17.40
C PRO A 177 19.93 9.11 -16.34
N GLN A 178 19.44 10.27 -16.76
CA GLN A 178 19.11 11.37 -15.85
C GLN A 178 17.88 10.99 -15.04
N ASP A 179 18.06 10.94 -13.71
CA ASP A 179 17.00 10.67 -12.75
C ASP A 179 16.08 11.91 -12.67
N PRO A 180 14.78 11.82 -13.00
CA PRO A 180 13.89 12.98 -13.15
C PRO A 180 13.59 13.74 -11.85
N TRP A 181 14.18 13.29 -10.72
CA TRP A 181 14.05 13.89 -9.39
C TRP A 181 15.31 14.66 -8.95
N SER A 182 16.36 14.66 -9.77
CA SER A 182 17.64 15.31 -9.46
C SER A 182 17.73 16.72 -10.06
N GLY A 183 16.79 17.59 -9.66
CA GLY A 183 16.73 18.99 -10.06
C GLY A 183 17.04 19.94 -8.90
N GLY A 184 18.31 20.31 -8.76
CA GLY A 184 18.77 21.66 -8.39
C GLY A 184 18.40 22.23 -7.02
N GLY A 185 19.41 22.37 -6.15
CA GLY A 185 19.33 23.23 -4.97
C GLY A 185 20.48 23.02 -4.01
N GLY A 186 21.67 23.51 -4.36
CA GLY A 186 22.82 23.51 -3.47
C GLY A 186 22.55 24.32 -2.19
N GLY A 187 22.86 23.72 -1.04
CA GLY A 187 22.80 24.37 0.25
C GLY A 187 23.55 23.51 1.26
N GLY A 188 24.85 23.76 1.41
CA GLY A 188 25.71 23.09 2.38
C GLY A 188 25.24 23.36 3.81
N TRP A 189 25.17 22.31 4.61
CA TRP A 189 24.96 22.41 6.05
C TRP A 189 26.31 22.63 6.73
N ASP A 190 26.78 23.88 6.70
CA ASP A 190 27.90 24.29 7.54
C ASP A 190 27.43 24.58 8.97
N THR A 191 28.31 24.24 9.90
CA THR A 191 28.24 24.12 11.37
C THR A 191 27.75 25.36 12.16
N PRO A 192 27.31 25.18 13.42
CA PRO A 192 26.72 26.26 14.21
C PRO A 192 27.81 27.21 14.72
N SER A 193 27.78 28.47 14.28
CA SER A 193 28.50 29.54 14.95
C SER A 193 27.49 30.49 15.58
N SER A 194 27.59 30.55 16.90
CA SER A 194 27.01 31.52 17.81
C SER A 194 27.09 32.95 17.28
N ASN A 195 25.95 33.64 17.16
CA ASN A 195 25.88 35.07 17.39
C ASN A 195 24.43 35.53 17.58
N GLU A 196 24.09 35.85 18.83
CA GLU A 196 22.88 36.55 19.25
C GLU A 196 23.19 38.06 19.26
N PRO A 197 22.30 38.91 18.73
CA PRO A 197 22.26 40.31 19.13
C PRO A 197 20.83 40.77 19.52
N PRO A 198 20.72 41.94 20.18
CA PRO A 198 19.86 42.09 21.36
C PRO A 198 18.52 42.78 21.07
N PHE A 199 17.79 42.99 22.18
CA PHE A 199 16.53 43.71 22.44
C PHE A 199 15.24 42.89 22.27
#